data_AF-A0A8T4BV81-F1
#
_entry.id   AF-A0A8T4BV81-F1
#
_cell.length_a   1.000
_cell.length_b   1.000
_cell.length_c   1.000
_cell.angle_alpha   90.00
_cell.angle_beta   90.00
_cell.angle_gamma   90.00
#
_symmetry.space_group_name_H-M   'P 1'
#
loop_
_entity.id
_entity.type
_entity.pdbx_description
1 polymer ?
#
loop_
_entity_poly.entity_id
_entity_poly.type
_entity_poly.pdbx_seq_one_letter_code
_entity_poly.pdbx_strand_id
1 'polypeptide(L)' 'MEIKVLKSSKEEIELEIENLTIAEILRVYLNKDSNVSFVAWKRKHPTENP' A
#
# COMPACT_ATOMS: atom_id res chain seq x y z
N MET A 1 -12.68 -8.34 -0.96
CA MET A 1 -11.42 -7.57 -0.79
C MET A 1 -11.27 -6.75 -2.04
N GLU A 2 -11.45 -5.45 -1.92
CA GLU A 2 -11.33 -4.54 -3.05
C GLU A 2 -9.97 -3.84 -3.00
N ILE A 3 -9.37 -3.67 -4.18
CA ILE A 3 -8.15 -2.88 -4.37
C ILE A 3 -8.50 -1.81 -5.39
N LYS A 4 -8.29 -0.56 -5.02
CA LYS A 4 -8.56 0.58 -5.89
C LYS A 4 -7.26 1.30 -6.21
N VAL A 5 -7.00 1.50 -7.50
CA VAL A 5 -5.85 2.29 -7.96
C VAL A 5 -6.22 3.76 -7.84
N LEU A 6 -5.49 4.50 -7.01
CA LEU A 6 -5.66 5.95 -6.83
C LEU A 6 -4.82 6.73 -7.83
N LYS A 7 -3.59 6.28 -8.06
CA LYS A 7 -2.64 6.88 -9.00
C LYS A 7 -1.78 5.79 -9.62
N SER A 8 -1.49 5.92 -10.91
CA SER A 8 -0.56 5.05 -11.61
C SER A 8 0.27 5.87 -12.58
N SER A 9 1.59 5.75 -12.46
CA SER A 9 2.58 6.36 -13.35
C SER A 9 3.67 5.33 -13.64
N LYS A 10 4.64 5.70 -14.49
CA LYS A 10 5.69 4.77 -14.92
C LYS A 10 6.50 4.16 -13.77
N GLU A 11 6.74 4.93 -12.70
CA GLU A 11 7.64 4.57 -11.59
C GLU A 11 6.95 4.55 -10.22
N GLU A 12 5.69 4.94 -10.14
CA GLU A 12 4.94 5.06 -8.89
C GLU A 12 3.51 4.56 -9.06
N ILE A 13 3.03 3.84 -8.05
CA ILE A 13 1.63 3.42 -7.92
C ILE A 13 1.13 3.74 -6.51
N GLU A 14 -0.08 4.30 -6.43
CA GLU A 14 -0.78 4.52 -5.16
C GLU A 14 -2.07 3.69 -5.16
N LEU A 15 -2.24 2.86 -4.14
CA LEU A 15 -3.32 1.89 -4.02
C LEU A 15 -4.06 2.11 -2.70
N GLU A 16 -5.39 2.01 -2.76
CA GLU A 16 -6.26 1.90 -1.60
C GLU A 16 -6.60 0.42 -1.38
N ILE A 17 -6.32 -0.08 -0.18
CA ILE A 17 -6.51 -1.47 0.24
C ILE A 17 -7.27 -1.48 1.56
N GLU A 18 -8.38 -2.21 1.62
CA GLU A 18 -9.26 -2.26 2.80
C GLU A 18 -8.76 -3.19 3.92
N ASN A 19 -7.65 -3.89 3.71
CA ASN A 19 -7.09 -4.85 4.66
C ASN A 19 -5.68 -4.42 5.13
N LEU A 20 -5.58 -4.06 6.41
CA LEU A 20 -4.35 -3.59 7.04
C LEU A 20 -3.23 -4.64 7.04
N THR A 21 -3.57 -5.91 7.28
CA THR A 21 -2.61 -7.01 7.31
C THR A 21 -1.93 -7.15 5.95
N ILE A 22 -2.68 -7.00 4.87
CA ILE A 22 -2.14 -7.06 3.51
C ILE A 22 -1.27 -5.84 3.20
N ALA A 23 -1.70 -4.64 3.60
CA ALA A 23 -0.88 -3.44 3.45
C ALA A 23 0.48 -3.59 4.17
N GLU A 24 0.50 -4.17 5.36
CA GLU A 24 1.74 -4.40 6.11
C GLU A 24 2.62 -5.49 5.48
N ILE A 25 2.02 -6.60 5.01
CA ILE A 25 2.76 -7.63 4.27
C ILE A 25 3.41 -7.02 3.04
N LEU A 26 2.66 -6.28 2.22
CA LEU A 26 3.21 -5.62 1.03
C LEU A 26 4.37 -4.70 1.38
N ARG A 27 4.23 -3.86 2.42
CA ARG A 27 5.29 -2.97 2.89
C ARG A 27 6.55 -3.77 3.27
N VAL A 28 6.43 -4.88 3.99
CA VAL A 28 7.59 -5.71 4.40
C VAL A 28 8.29 -6.33 3.19
N TYR A 29 7.54 -6.89 2.24
CA TYR A 29 8.13 -7.55 1.07
C TYR A 29 8.72 -6.55 0.08
N LEU A 30 8.05 -5.44 -0.17
CA LEU A 30 8.55 -4.39 -1.08
C LEU A 30 9.79 -3.69 -0.51
N ASN A 31 9.89 -3.52 0.82
CA ASN A 31 11.13 -3.01 1.44
C ASN A 31 12.33 -3.96 1.30
N LYS A 32 12.12 -5.24 0.95
CA LYS A 32 13.21 -6.20 0.70
C LYS A 32 13.64 -6.24 -0.77
N ASP A 33 12.85 -5.67 -1.67
CA ASP A 33 13.15 -5.64 -3.09
C ASP A 33 14.12 -4.49 -3.40
N SER A 34 15.27 -4.80 -3.98
CA SER A 34 16.29 -3.80 -4.34
C SER A 34 15.85 -2.85 -5.45
N ASN A 35 14.79 -3.19 -6.20
CA ASN A 35 14.24 -2.34 -7.26
C ASN A 35 13.22 -1.32 -6.73
N VAL A 36 12.80 -1.43 -5.47
CA VAL A 36 11.85 -0.51 -4.84
C VAL A 36 12.63 0.57 -4.09
N SER A 37 12.44 1.82 -4.50
CA SER A 37 13.08 2.96 -3.84
C SER A 37 12.37 3.38 -2.54
N PHE A 38 11.05 3.23 -2.47
CA PHE A 38 10.25 3.62 -1.30
C PHE A 38 8.90 2.89 -1.27
N VAL A 39 8.46 2.51 -0.07
CA VAL A 39 7.12 1.99 0.17
C VAL A 39 6.63 2.33 1.57
N ALA A 40 5.40 2.82 1.66
CA ALA A 40 4.71 3.10 2.91
C ALA A 40 3.20 2.96 2.72
N TRP A 41 2.47 2.77 3.82
CA TRP A 41 1.02 2.89 3.83
C TRP A 41 0.61 3.83 4.96
N LYS A 42 -0.56 4.45 4.79
CA LYS A 42 -1.19 5.30 5.80
C LYS A 42 -2.66 4.97 5.88
N ARG A 43 -3.24 5.12 7.07
CA ARG A 43 -4.70 5.09 7.26
C ARG A 43 -5.19 6.51 7.50
N LYS A 44 -6.33 6.87 6.91
CA LYS A 44 -6.92 8.20 7.06
C LYS A 44 -7.50 8.40 8.46
N HIS A 45 -8.25 7.41 8.95
CA HIS A 45 -8.78 7.40 10.32
C HIS A 45 -8.63 6.00 10.95
N PRO A 46 -8.26 5.87 12.24
CA PRO A 46 -8.09 4.57 12.89
C PRO A 46 -9.34 3.68 12.94
N THR A 47 -10.53 4.26 12.77
CA THR A 47 -11.83 3.60 12.91
C THR A 47 -12.58 3.45 11.59
N GLU A 48 -12.00 3.95 10.49
CA GLU A 48 -12.56 3.79 9.15
C GLU A 48 -12.07 2.44 8.62
N ASN A 49 -13.00 1.51 8.36
CA ASN A 49 -12.72 0.10 8.03
C ASN A 49 -11.83 -0.60 9.09
N PRO A 50 -12.37 -0.80 10.32
CA PRO A 50 -11.64 -1.36 11.45
C PRO A 50 -11.28 -2.85 11.29
#